data_AF-A0A5C8JLX5-F1
#
_entry.id   AF-A0A5C8JLX5-F1
#
_cell.length_a   1.000
_cell.length_b   1.000
_cell.length_c   1.000
_cell.angle_alpha   90.00
_cell.angle_beta   90.00
_cell.angle_gamma   90.00
#
_symmetry.space_group_name_H-M   'P 1'
#
loop_
_entity.id
_entity.type
_entity.pdbx_description
1 polymer ?
#
loop_
_entity_poly.entity_id
_entity_poly.type
_entity_poly.pdbx_seq_one_letter_code
_entity_poly.pdbx_strand_id
1 'polypeptide(L)'
;MRDRFIFGLAMLWVIAAAVILTILLAIPLFAVEMSIFHLSAIAGISDASLWHNYLVLMNYLLNPFVGHLAFPDFVSSSNGLKHFAEVKGLFMLTWALVLVLLPAFVIFVKENLRISFHNALRAFMIVPLAFGIIAGLIGFDNFFVYFHEILFRDSTWLFDPALDPIINVLPEQFFMHCFILFGLIYELIFYCLYKKGYSRIRKQKSK
;
A
#
# COMPACT_ATOMS: atom_id res chain seq x y z
N MET A 1 -20.26 -21.57 -9.81
CA MET A 1 -19.36 -20.61 -10.48
C MET A 1 -19.50 -19.20 -9.92
N ARG A 2 -20.72 -18.65 -9.83
CA ARG A 2 -21.02 -17.33 -9.23
C ARG A 2 -20.31 -17.06 -7.89
N ASP A 3 -20.41 -17.96 -6.93
CA ASP A 3 -19.87 -17.71 -5.58
C ASP A 3 -18.34 -17.64 -5.53
N ARG A 4 -17.66 -18.39 -6.40
CA ARG A 4 -16.19 -18.34 -6.55
C ARG A 4 -15.74 -17.05 -7.23
N PHE A 5 -16.52 -16.56 -8.18
CA PHE A 5 -16.28 -15.27 -8.83
C PHE A 5 -16.44 -14.11 -7.84
N ILE A 6 -17.54 -14.08 -7.08
CA ILE A 6 -17.78 -13.08 -6.02
C ILE A 6 -16.66 -13.13 -4.98
N PHE A 7 -16.21 -14.32 -4.59
CA PHE A 7 -15.06 -14.48 -3.69
C PHE A 7 -13.80 -13.83 -4.25
N GLY A 8 -13.43 -14.12 -5.51
CA GLY A 8 -12.24 -13.52 -6.13
C GLY A 8 -12.28 -11.98 -6.14
N LEU A 9 -13.42 -11.40 -6.53
CA LEU A 9 -13.62 -9.95 -6.49
C LEU A 9 -13.53 -9.38 -5.07
N ALA A 10 -14.07 -10.08 -4.07
CA ALA A 10 -13.97 -9.68 -2.67
C ALA A 10 -12.53 -9.74 -2.16
N MET A 11 -11.72 -10.71 -2.58
CA MET A 11 -10.30 -10.77 -2.19
C MET A 11 -9.50 -9.62 -2.80
N LEU A 12 -9.76 -9.30 -4.08
CA LEU A 12 -9.17 -8.13 -4.72
C LEU A 12 -9.57 -6.82 -4.01
N TRP A 13 -10.83 -6.70 -3.59
CA TRP A 13 -11.28 -5.57 -2.78
C TRP A 13 -10.53 -5.47 -1.45
N VAL A 14 -10.33 -6.59 -0.73
CA VAL A 14 -9.60 -6.60 0.54
C VAL A 14 -8.15 -6.15 0.36
N ILE A 15 -7.48 -6.63 -0.71
CA ILE A 15 -6.12 -6.20 -1.05
C ILE A 15 -6.10 -4.69 -1.30
N ALA A 16 -6.99 -4.18 -2.16
CA ALA A 16 -7.05 -2.75 -2.48
C ALA A 16 -7.35 -1.90 -1.22
N ALA A 17 -8.24 -2.35 -0.35
CA ALA A 17 -8.57 -1.67 0.91
C ALA A 17 -7.38 -1.64 1.88
N ALA A 18 -6.62 -2.73 1.98
CA ALA A 18 -5.40 -2.78 2.79
C ALA A 18 -4.33 -1.81 2.26
N VAL A 19 -4.16 -1.72 0.93
CA VAL A 19 -3.25 -0.75 0.30
C VAL A 19 -3.69 0.69 0.62
N ILE A 20 -4.96 1.06 0.42
CA ILE A 20 -5.45 2.41 0.75
C ILE A 20 -5.24 2.74 2.22
N LEU A 21 -5.56 1.82 3.14
CA LEU A 21 -5.36 2.07 4.56
C LEU A 21 -3.88 2.25 4.90
N THR A 22 -2.99 1.48 4.26
CA THR A 22 -1.54 1.64 4.40
C THR A 22 -1.09 3.02 3.92
N ILE A 23 -1.54 3.47 2.74
CA ILE A 23 -1.22 4.79 2.20
C ILE A 23 -1.67 5.91 3.15
N LEU A 24 -2.87 5.79 3.73
CA LEU A 24 -3.37 6.79 4.66
C LEU A 24 -2.57 6.79 5.99
N LEU A 25 -2.16 5.62 6.47
CA LEU A 25 -1.34 5.48 7.67
C LEU A 25 0.15 5.77 7.45
N ALA A 26 0.62 5.75 6.19
CA ALA A 26 1.95 6.19 5.82
C ALA A 26 2.13 7.70 6.11
N ILE A 27 1.04 8.47 6.16
CA ILE A 27 1.08 9.90 6.50
C ILE A 27 1.60 10.13 7.92
N PRO A 28 0.92 9.64 8.99
CA PRO A 28 1.44 9.76 10.34
C PRO A 28 2.71 8.92 10.58
N LEU A 29 2.92 7.81 9.86
CA LEU A 29 4.15 7.04 9.95
C LEU A 29 5.36 7.89 9.54
N PHE A 30 5.27 8.59 8.40
CA PHE A 30 6.33 9.48 7.95
C PHE A 30 6.61 10.60 8.95
N ALA A 31 5.56 11.15 9.59
CA ALA A 31 5.73 12.17 10.61
C ALA A 31 6.54 11.69 11.82
N VAL A 32 6.43 10.42 12.17
CA VAL A 32 7.24 9.79 13.24
C VAL A 32 8.66 9.52 12.73
N GLU A 33 8.79 8.95 11.54
CA GLU A 33 10.06 8.52 10.98
C GLU A 33 10.98 9.68 10.59
N MET A 34 10.44 10.83 10.18
CA MET A 34 11.26 12.00 9.87
C MET A 34 12.11 12.45 11.06
N SER A 35 11.57 12.33 12.27
CA SER A 35 12.27 12.67 13.52
C SER A 35 13.25 11.57 13.93
N ILE A 36 12.86 10.29 13.81
CA ILE A 36 13.70 9.14 14.18
C ILE A 36 14.95 9.06 13.30
N PHE A 37 14.80 9.33 12.00
CA PHE A 37 15.90 9.25 11.03
C PHE A 37 16.55 10.60 10.73
N HIS A 38 16.17 11.67 11.45
CA HIS A 38 16.71 13.01 11.28
C HIS A 38 16.68 13.50 9.81
N LEU A 39 15.60 13.19 9.09
CA LEU A 39 15.51 13.40 7.63
C LEU A 39 15.61 14.88 7.24
N SER A 40 15.10 15.78 8.09
CA SER A 40 15.20 17.22 7.89
C SER A 40 16.65 17.72 7.89
N ALA A 41 17.49 17.15 8.76
CA ALA A 41 18.92 17.44 8.82
C ALA A 41 19.65 16.94 7.56
N ILE A 42 19.26 15.78 7.02
CA ILE A 42 19.79 15.26 5.74
C ILE A 42 19.47 16.22 4.59
N ALA A 43 18.25 16.74 4.54
CA ALA A 43 17.82 17.68 3.51
C ALA A 43 18.27 19.13 3.75
N GLY A 44 18.81 19.46 4.93
CA GLY A 44 19.20 20.83 5.28
C GLY A 44 18.02 21.81 5.41
N ILE A 45 16.82 21.31 5.73
CA ILE A 45 15.60 22.11 5.89
C ILE A 45 14.96 21.89 7.27
N SER A 46 13.97 22.70 7.63
CA SER A 46 13.25 22.53 8.89
C SER A 46 12.31 21.32 8.86
N ASP A 47 11.99 20.72 10.01
CA ASP A 47 10.97 19.65 10.13
C ASP A 47 9.62 20.09 9.54
N ALA A 48 9.24 21.35 9.76
CA ALA A 48 8.00 21.92 9.24
C ALA A 48 8.02 21.98 7.70
N SER A 49 9.14 22.40 7.11
CA SER A 49 9.32 22.42 5.65
C SER A 49 9.28 21.00 5.08
N LEU A 50 10.01 20.05 5.68
CA LEU A 50 10.02 18.66 5.22
C LEU A 50 8.62 18.04 5.29
N TRP A 51 7.93 18.22 6.42
CA TRP A 51 6.56 17.77 6.59
C TRP A 51 5.62 18.38 5.54
N HIS A 52 5.77 19.67 5.25
CA HIS A 52 4.99 20.33 4.22
C HIS A 52 5.23 19.75 2.82
N ASN A 53 6.48 19.50 2.43
CA ASN A 53 6.81 18.85 1.15
C ASN A 53 6.17 17.47 1.03
N TYR A 54 6.24 16.69 2.11
CA TYR A 54 5.62 15.37 2.14
C TYR A 54 4.08 15.45 2.03
N LEU A 55 3.43 16.40 2.70
CA LEU A 55 1.99 16.63 2.54
C LEU A 55 1.61 17.09 1.13
N VAL A 56 2.45 17.89 0.47
CA VAL A 56 2.25 18.28 -0.94
C VAL A 56 2.32 17.05 -1.84
N LEU A 57 3.29 16.16 -1.65
CA LEU A 57 3.38 14.89 -2.36
C LEU A 57 2.12 14.03 -2.13
N MET A 58 1.72 13.86 -0.87
CA MET A 58 0.56 13.04 -0.52
C MET A 58 -0.74 13.62 -1.09
N ASN A 59 -0.90 14.94 -1.09
CA ASN A 59 -2.03 15.60 -1.76
C ASN A 59 -2.00 15.33 -3.27
N TYR A 60 -0.84 15.45 -3.93
CA TYR A 60 -0.72 15.12 -5.35
C TYR A 60 -1.10 13.66 -5.64
N LEU A 61 -0.59 12.70 -4.86
CA LEU A 61 -0.82 11.27 -5.08
C LEU A 61 -2.27 10.84 -4.78
N LEU A 62 -2.92 11.43 -3.77
CA LEU A 62 -4.27 11.04 -3.34
C LEU A 62 -5.39 11.83 -4.03
N ASN A 63 -5.13 13.04 -4.52
CA ASN A 63 -6.15 13.92 -5.06
C ASN A 63 -6.22 13.83 -6.60
N PRO A 64 -7.32 13.32 -7.19
CA PRO A 64 -7.45 13.22 -8.65
C PRO A 64 -7.44 14.59 -9.36
N PHE A 65 -7.74 15.68 -8.66
CA PHE A 65 -7.85 17.02 -9.24
C PHE A 65 -6.51 17.79 -9.29
N VAL A 66 -5.46 17.30 -8.65
CA VAL A 66 -4.14 17.95 -8.64
C VAL A 66 -3.30 17.41 -9.80
N GLY A 67 -3.26 18.11 -10.93
CA GLY A 67 -2.60 17.63 -12.15
C GLY A 67 -1.07 17.65 -12.12
N HIS A 68 -0.46 18.52 -11.29
CA HIS A 68 0.98 18.75 -11.28
C HIS A 68 1.55 18.67 -9.87
N LEU A 69 2.71 18.01 -9.76
CA LEU A 69 3.52 17.98 -8.54
C LEU A 69 4.57 19.09 -8.64
N ALA A 70 4.65 19.91 -7.59
CA ALA A 70 5.70 20.90 -7.42
C ALA A 70 6.05 20.96 -5.94
N PHE A 71 7.26 20.51 -5.59
CA PHE A 71 7.75 20.56 -4.22
C PHE A 71 8.16 22.01 -3.88
N PRO A 72 7.76 22.52 -2.70
CA PRO A 72 8.19 23.85 -2.25
C PRO A 72 9.70 24.00 -2.07
N ASP A 73 10.37 22.95 -1.56
CA ASP A 73 11.79 23.04 -1.14
C ASP A 73 12.72 22.08 -1.91
N PHE A 74 12.18 21.24 -2.80
CA PHE A 74 12.97 20.30 -3.59
C PHE A 74 12.83 20.58 -5.09
N VAL A 75 13.95 20.48 -5.81
CA VAL A 75 13.91 20.39 -7.27
C VAL A 75 13.44 19.00 -7.69
N SER A 76 12.93 18.88 -8.91
CA SER A 76 12.56 17.59 -9.49
C SER A 76 12.88 17.55 -10.97
N SER A 77 13.49 16.47 -11.40
CA SER A 77 13.76 16.17 -12.79
C SER A 77 12.46 15.77 -13.52
N SER A 78 12.51 15.80 -14.85
CA SER A 78 11.40 15.26 -15.66
C SER A 78 11.16 13.77 -15.41
N ASN A 79 12.22 13.02 -15.07
CA ASN A 79 12.11 11.59 -14.77
C ASN A 79 11.44 11.37 -13.42
N GLY A 80 11.84 12.11 -12.38
CA GLY A 80 11.22 12.02 -11.05
C GLY A 80 9.75 12.39 -11.07
N LEU A 81 9.39 13.48 -11.75
CA LEU A 81 7.99 13.88 -11.93
C LEU A 81 7.18 12.85 -12.72
N LYS A 82 7.77 12.24 -13.75
CA LYS A 82 7.12 11.17 -14.52
C LYS A 82 6.84 9.95 -13.63
N HIS A 83 7.82 9.52 -12.84
CA HIS A 83 7.64 8.40 -11.91
C HIS A 83 6.52 8.66 -10.90
N PHE A 84 6.50 9.85 -10.27
CA PHE A 84 5.40 10.19 -9.35
C PHE A 84 4.02 10.21 -10.04
N ALA A 85 3.95 10.58 -11.32
CA ALA A 85 2.71 10.51 -12.08
C ALA A 85 2.25 9.06 -12.32
N GLU A 86 3.18 8.12 -12.55
CA GLU A 86 2.87 6.69 -12.64
C GLU A 86 2.37 6.13 -11.29
N VAL A 87 3.04 6.48 -10.18
CA VAL A 87 2.60 6.11 -8.82
C VAL A 87 1.22 6.67 -8.53
N LYS A 88 0.94 7.93 -8.92
CA LYS A 88 -0.41 8.51 -8.82
C LYS A 88 -1.44 7.67 -9.59
N GLY A 89 -1.11 7.20 -10.79
CA GLY A 89 -1.97 6.29 -11.56
C GLY A 89 -2.34 5.02 -10.77
N LEU A 90 -1.37 4.41 -10.07
CA LEU A 90 -1.59 3.24 -9.21
C LEU A 90 -2.48 3.59 -8.00
N PHE A 91 -2.32 4.77 -7.40
CA PHE A 91 -3.19 5.23 -6.31
C PHE A 91 -4.64 5.41 -6.79
N MET A 92 -4.83 6.01 -7.97
CA MET A 92 -6.15 6.19 -8.57
C MET A 92 -6.80 4.85 -8.91
N LEU A 93 -6.05 3.91 -9.48
CA LEU A 93 -6.51 2.55 -9.74
C LEU A 93 -6.95 1.86 -8.44
N THR A 94 -6.17 1.98 -7.38
CA THR A 94 -6.48 1.35 -6.08
C THR A 94 -7.77 1.91 -5.48
N TRP A 95 -7.96 3.24 -5.52
CA TRP A 95 -9.22 3.87 -5.11
C TRP A 95 -10.40 3.40 -5.95
N ALA A 96 -10.24 3.32 -7.28
CA ALA A 96 -11.29 2.82 -8.17
C ALA A 96 -11.67 1.37 -7.84
N LEU A 97 -10.70 0.49 -7.57
CA LEU A 97 -10.95 -0.89 -7.17
C LEU A 97 -11.73 -0.98 -5.85
N VAL A 98 -11.38 -0.16 -4.84
CA VAL A 98 -12.11 -0.12 -3.57
C VAL A 98 -13.56 0.29 -3.79
N LEU A 99 -13.82 1.32 -4.61
CA LEU A 99 -15.18 1.80 -4.84
C LEU A 99 -16.01 0.81 -5.67
N VAL A 100 -15.46 0.31 -6.78
CA VAL A 100 -16.17 -0.55 -7.73
C VAL A 100 -16.41 -1.95 -7.18
N LEU A 101 -15.48 -2.51 -6.40
CA LEU A 101 -15.58 -3.90 -5.91
C LEU A 101 -16.28 -4.00 -4.54
N LEU A 102 -16.63 -2.88 -3.91
CA LEU A 102 -17.32 -2.87 -2.60
C LEU A 102 -18.60 -3.72 -2.60
N PRO A 103 -19.49 -3.67 -3.61
CA PRO A 103 -20.69 -4.51 -3.65
C PRO A 103 -20.36 -6.01 -3.60
N ALA A 104 -19.33 -6.44 -4.33
CA ALA A 104 -18.90 -7.84 -4.34
C ALA A 104 -18.40 -8.28 -2.95
N PHE A 105 -17.63 -7.43 -2.26
CA PHE A 105 -17.22 -7.67 -0.89
C PHE A 105 -18.41 -7.76 0.08
N VAL A 106 -19.38 -6.84 -0.01
CA VAL A 106 -20.57 -6.84 0.84
C VAL A 106 -21.40 -8.11 0.63
N ILE A 107 -21.65 -8.50 -0.63
CA ILE A 107 -22.36 -9.74 -0.97
C ILE A 107 -21.59 -10.95 -0.43
N PHE A 108 -20.27 -11.00 -0.63
CA PHE A 108 -19.43 -12.07 -0.11
C PHE A 108 -19.60 -12.24 1.40
N VAL A 109 -19.46 -11.16 2.16
CA VAL A 109 -19.57 -11.17 3.63
C VAL A 109 -20.99 -11.50 4.10
N LYS A 110 -22.04 -11.09 3.37
CA LYS A 110 -23.42 -11.38 3.78
C LYS A 110 -23.84 -12.82 3.46
N GLU A 111 -23.57 -13.29 2.24
CA GLU A 111 -24.23 -14.48 1.67
C GLU A 111 -23.29 -15.69 1.50
N ASN A 112 -22.01 -15.41 1.22
CA ASN A 112 -21.07 -16.43 0.74
C ASN A 112 -19.98 -16.79 1.74
N LEU A 113 -19.83 -16.04 2.83
CA LEU A 113 -18.88 -16.31 3.91
C LEU A 113 -19.28 -17.60 4.66
N ARG A 114 -18.90 -18.74 4.08
CA ARG A 114 -19.22 -20.13 4.46
C ARG A 114 -17.93 -20.93 4.65
N ILE A 115 -18.05 -22.13 5.23
CA ILE A 115 -16.89 -23.01 5.51
C ILE A 115 -16.12 -23.40 4.25
N SER A 116 -16.79 -23.48 3.10
CA SER A 116 -16.17 -23.84 1.82
C SER A 116 -15.04 -22.89 1.38
N PHE A 117 -15.01 -21.66 1.91
CA PHE A 117 -13.95 -20.69 1.63
C PHE A 117 -12.90 -20.58 2.73
N HIS A 118 -12.99 -21.34 3.84
CA HIS A 118 -12.00 -21.26 4.94
C HIS A 118 -10.59 -21.61 4.50
N ASN A 119 -10.44 -22.68 3.71
CA ASN A 119 -9.11 -23.08 3.21
C ASN A 119 -8.54 -22.03 2.25
N ALA A 120 -9.40 -21.42 1.43
CA ALA A 120 -8.99 -20.32 0.56
C ALA A 120 -8.54 -19.09 1.38
N LEU A 121 -9.32 -18.67 2.37
CA LEU A 121 -8.93 -17.57 3.27
C LEU A 121 -7.61 -17.86 4.01
N ARG A 122 -7.37 -19.09 4.44
CA ARG A 122 -6.08 -19.52 5.01
C ARG A 122 -4.93 -19.40 4.01
N ALA A 123 -5.15 -19.78 2.74
CA ALA A 123 -4.14 -19.62 1.71
C ALA A 123 -3.79 -18.14 1.48
N PHE A 124 -4.79 -17.25 1.48
CA PHE A 124 -4.54 -15.80 1.36
C PHE A 124 -3.74 -15.22 2.55
N MET A 125 -3.93 -15.73 3.77
CA MET A 125 -3.12 -15.34 4.96
C MET A 125 -1.66 -15.81 4.90
N ILE A 126 -1.30 -16.72 3.99
CA ILE A 126 0.10 -17.14 3.82
C ILE A 126 0.85 -16.18 2.88
N VAL A 127 0.13 -15.43 2.03
CA VAL A 127 0.73 -14.64 0.94
C VAL A 127 1.67 -13.55 1.45
N PRO A 128 1.28 -12.62 2.35
CA PRO A 128 2.20 -11.59 2.82
C PRO A 128 3.37 -12.17 3.63
N LEU A 129 3.14 -13.27 4.36
CA LEU A 129 4.22 -13.96 5.07
C LEU A 129 5.27 -14.51 4.10
N ALA A 130 4.84 -15.12 2.99
CA ALA A 130 5.75 -15.60 1.96
C ALA A 130 6.56 -14.45 1.33
N PHE A 131 5.90 -13.34 0.99
CA PHE A 131 6.60 -12.15 0.46
C PHE A 131 7.54 -11.53 1.50
N GLY A 132 7.16 -11.49 2.78
CA GLY A 132 8.03 -11.01 3.86
C GLY A 132 9.26 -11.89 4.07
N ILE A 133 9.11 -13.23 3.99
CA ILE A 133 10.24 -14.16 4.02
C ILE A 133 11.15 -13.93 2.81
N ILE A 134 10.59 -13.81 1.61
CA ILE A 134 11.38 -13.54 0.40
C ILE A 134 12.16 -12.24 0.54
N ALA A 135 11.51 -11.15 0.95
CA ALA A 135 12.16 -9.86 1.19
C ALA A 135 13.28 -9.97 2.24
N GLY A 136 13.07 -10.71 3.32
CA GLY A 136 14.09 -10.95 4.34
C GLY A 136 15.28 -11.79 3.85
N LEU A 137 15.05 -12.75 2.94
CA LEU A 137 16.11 -13.60 2.39
C LEU A 137 16.96 -12.88 1.33
N ILE A 138 16.35 -12.03 0.50
CA ILE A 138 17.06 -11.34 -0.59
C ILE A 138 17.54 -9.93 -0.20
N GLY A 139 17.13 -9.43 0.97
CA GLY A 139 17.33 -8.04 1.37
C GLY A 139 16.21 -7.14 0.85
N PHE A 140 15.78 -6.17 1.66
CA PHE A 140 14.68 -5.28 1.26
C PHE A 140 15.08 -4.39 0.07
N ASP A 141 16.36 -4.06 -0.11
CA ASP A 141 16.81 -3.24 -1.25
C ASP A 141 16.57 -3.96 -2.58
N ASN A 142 16.98 -5.22 -2.67
CA ASN A 142 16.74 -6.04 -3.85
C ASN A 142 15.24 -6.28 -4.06
N PHE A 143 14.49 -6.51 -2.99
CA PHE A 143 13.04 -6.65 -3.07
C PHE A 143 12.37 -5.38 -3.63
N PHE A 144 12.81 -4.21 -3.17
CA PHE A 144 12.32 -2.90 -3.63
C PHE A 144 12.64 -2.70 -5.11
N VAL A 145 13.86 -3.00 -5.55
CA VAL A 145 14.26 -2.95 -6.96
C VAL A 145 13.39 -3.86 -7.83
N TYR A 146 13.26 -5.14 -7.49
CA TYR A 146 12.44 -6.07 -8.26
C TYR A 146 10.96 -5.67 -8.31
N PHE A 147 10.44 -5.12 -7.20
CA PHE A 147 9.09 -4.56 -7.16
C PHE A 147 8.92 -3.42 -8.18
N HIS A 148 9.90 -2.52 -8.29
CA HIS A 148 9.88 -1.44 -9.26
C HIS A 148 9.99 -1.94 -10.70
N GLU A 149 10.87 -2.89 -10.98
CA GLU A 149 11.01 -3.48 -12.32
C GLU A 149 9.73 -4.19 -12.81
N ILE A 150 8.94 -4.76 -11.89
CA ILE A 150 7.65 -5.38 -12.22
C ILE A 150 6.58 -4.33 -12.54
N LEU A 151 6.58 -3.20 -11.83
CA LEU A 151 5.52 -2.19 -11.95
C LEU A 151 5.82 -1.11 -13.00
N PHE A 152 7.07 -0.74 -13.17
CA PHE A 152 7.51 0.36 -14.02
C PHE A 152 8.36 -0.18 -15.17
N ARG A 153 7.98 0.18 -16.40
CA ARG A 153 8.58 -0.38 -17.62
C ARG A 153 9.89 0.28 -18.02
N ASP A 154 10.17 1.45 -17.47
CA ASP A 154 11.38 2.22 -17.75
C ASP A 154 12.15 2.49 -16.45
N SER A 155 13.27 3.19 -16.56
CA SER A 155 14.18 3.48 -15.46
C SER A 155 13.92 4.84 -14.79
N THR A 156 12.74 5.46 -15.00
CA THR A 156 12.47 6.80 -14.44
C THR A 156 12.32 6.82 -12.93
N TRP A 157 12.11 5.66 -12.32
CA TRP A 157 12.11 5.46 -10.86
C TRP A 157 13.52 5.47 -10.23
N LEU A 158 14.59 5.38 -11.03
CA LEU A 158 15.97 5.53 -10.55
C LEU A 158 16.29 7.02 -10.38
N PHE A 159 16.07 7.54 -9.18
CA PHE A 159 16.29 8.95 -8.88
C PHE A 159 17.78 9.25 -8.71
N ASP A 160 18.22 10.36 -9.29
CA ASP A 160 19.53 10.95 -9.01
C ASP A 160 19.37 11.92 -7.83
N PRO A 161 20.02 11.71 -6.68
CA PRO A 161 19.92 12.61 -5.53
C PRO A 161 20.26 14.07 -5.81
N ALA A 162 21.03 14.37 -6.86
CA ALA A 162 21.35 15.73 -7.27
C ALA A 162 20.21 16.40 -8.07
N LEU A 163 19.41 15.62 -8.78
CA LEU A 163 18.30 16.11 -9.62
C LEU A 163 16.93 15.94 -8.96
N ASP A 164 16.81 14.96 -8.06
CA ASP A 164 15.60 14.57 -7.35
C ASP A 164 15.91 14.35 -5.85
N PRO A 165 16.26 15.42 -5.08
CA PRO A 165 16.74 15.29 -3.71
C PRO A 165 15.72 14.72 -2.73
N ILE A 166 14.44 14.69 -3.13
CA ILE A 166 13.35 14.06 -2.38
C ILE A 166 13.64 12.59 -2.03
N ILE A 167 14.43 11.88 -2.85
CA ILE A 167 14.81 10.48 -2.56
C ILE A 167 15.57 10.34 -1.24
N ASN A 168 16.34 11.37 -0.85
CA ASN A 168 17.13 11.35 0.38
C ASN A 168 16.26 11.39 1.64
N VAL A 169 15.01 11.86 1.52
CA VAL A 169 14.04 11.94 2.62
C VAL A 169 12.86 10.99 2.45
N LEU A 170 12.88 10.13 1.42
CA LEU A 170 12.01 8.98 1.28
C LEU A 170 12.89 7.73 1.26
N PRO A 171 13.59 7.43 2.37
CA PRO A 171 14.55 6.36 2.40
C PRO A 171 13.85 5.01 2.26
N GLU A 172 14.58 4.01 1.80
CA GLU A 172 14.06 2.66 1.64
C GLU A 172 13.43 2.10 2.93
N GLN A 173 14.01 2.39 4.09
CA GLN A 173 13.49 1.94 5.38
C GLN A 173 12.04 2.39 5.60
N PHE A 174 11.65 3.59 5.13
CA PHE A 174 10.27 4.04 5.20
C PHE A 174 9.33 3.15 4.38
N PHE A 175 9.76 2.74 3.19
CA PHE A 175 9.00 1.81 2.36
C PHE A 175 8.96 0.40 2.96
N MET A 176 10.02 -0.02 3.65
CA MET A 176 10.02 -1.28 4.41
C MET A 176 8.97 -1.27 5.52
N HIS A 177 8.89 -0.19 6.30
CA HIS A 177 7.87 -0.06 7.34
C HIS A 177 6.46 0.02 6.74
N CYS A 178 6.27 0.71 5.60
CA CYS A 178 5.00 0.68 4.86
C CYS A 178 4.64 -0.74 4.41
N PHE A 179 5.60 -1.52 3.92
CA PHE A 179 5.40 -2.90 3.50
C PHE A 179 5.00 -3.81 4.68
N ILE A 180 5.67 -3.66 5.83
CA ILE A 180 5.31 -4.38 7.07
C ILE A 180 3.90 -3.98 7.52
N LEU A 181 3.60 -2.67 7.54
CA LEU A 181 2.29 -2.15 7.91
C LEU A 181 1.18 -2.69 7.02
N PHE A 182 1.40 -2.74 5.70
CA PHE A 182 0.49 -3.39 4.75
C PHE A 182 0.25 -4.85 5.12
N GLY A 183 1.32 -5.62 5.39
CA GLY A 183 1.22 -7.01 5.83
C GLY A 183 0.36 -7.17 7.09
N LEU A 184 0.59 -6.33 8.11
CA LEU A 184 -0.18 -6.37 9.36
C LEU A 184 -1.67 -6.04 9.16
N ILE A 185 -1.97 -5.01 8.37
CA ILE A 185 -3.35 -4.61 8.04
C ILE A 185 -4.05 -5.72 7.27
N TYR A 186 -3.39 -6.24 6.24
CA TYR A 186 -3.89 -7.33 5.41
C TYR A 186 -4.22 -8.54 6.30
N GLU A 187 -3.28 -8.99 7.12
CA GLU A 187 -3.46 -10.16 7.99
C GLU A 187 -4.60 -9.95 8.98
N LEU A 188 -4.70 -8.75 9.57
CA LEU A 188 -5.78 -8.41 10.48
C LEU A 188 -7.16 -8.51 9.80
N ILE A 189 -7.30 -7.99 8.58
CA ILE A 189 -8.58 -8.05 7.83
C ILE A 189 -8.93 -9.51 7.50
N PHE A 190 -7.99 -10.28 6.97
CA PHE A 190 -8.22 -11.69 6.63
C PHE A 190 -8.53 -12.54 7.87
N TYR A 191 -7.83 -12.32 8.98
CA TYR A 191 -8.10 -12.98 10.24
C TYR A 191 -9.52 -12.68 10.76
N CYS A 192 -9.96 -11.42 10.66
CA CYS A 192 -11.32 -11.03 11.02
C CYS A 192 -12.37 -11.72 10.15
N LEU A 193 -12.15 -11.79 8.82
CA LEU A 193 -13.03 -12.52 7.90
C LEU A 193 -13.09 -14.01 8.22
N TYR A 194 -11.94 -14.62 8.48
CA TYR A 194 -11.82 -16.02 8.88
C TYR A 194 -12.60 -16.30 10.17
N LYS A 195 -12.37 -15.52 11.24
CA LYS A 195 -13.08 -15.65 12.52
C LYS A 195 -14.59 -15.45 12.39
N LYS A 196 -15.02 -14.47 11.60
CA LYS A 196 -16.44 -14.20 11.34
C LYS A 196 -17.10 -15.37 10.62
N GLY A 197 -16.45 -15.95 9.62
CA GLY A 197 -16.92 -17.15 8.95
C GLY A 197 -17.03 -18.35 9.90
N TYR A 198 -16.00 -18.57 10.74
CA TYR A 198 -15.98 -19.66 11.72
C TYR A 198 -17.13 -19.55 12.73
N SER A 199 -17.37 -18.34 13.26
CA SER A 199 -18.41 -18.10 14.25
C SER A 199 -19.83 -18.33 13.73
N ARG A 200 -20.09 -18.03 12.44
CA ARG A 200 -21.40 -18.30 11.80
C ARG A 200 -21.69 -19.80 11.71
N ILE A 201 -20.68 -20.61 11.44
CA ILE A 201 -20.80 -22.07 11.36
C ILE A 201 -21.16 -22.64 12.74
N ARG A 202 -20.47 -22.20 13.79
CA ARG A 202 -20.75 -22.67 15.17
C ARG A 202 -22.21 -22.41 15.57
N LYS A 203 -22.76 -21.24 15.22
CA LYS A 203 -24.16 -20.89 15.48
C LYS A 203 -25.17 -21.70 14.66
N GLN A 204 -24.81 -22.16 13.46
CA GLN A 204 -25.67 -23.03 12.65
C GLN A 204 -25.68 -24.48 13.15
N LYS A 205 -24.57 -24.97 13.72
CA LYS A 205 -24.50 -26.32 14.31
C LYS A 205 -25.16 -26.42 15.69
N SER A 206 -25.37 -25.29 16.38
CA SER A 206 -26.01 -25.24 17.71
C SER A 206 -27.51 -24.96 17.65
N LYS A 207 -28.09 -24.88 16.45
CA LYS A 207 -29.54 -24.82 16.20
C LYS A 207 -29.96 -26.14 15.59
#